data_AF-A0AAX1J7R2-F1
#
_entry.id   AF-A0AAX1J7R2-F1
#
_cell.length_a   1.000
_cell.length_b   1.000
_cell.length_c   1.000
_cell.angle_alpha   90.00
_cell.angle_beta   90.00
_cell.angle_gamma   90.00
#
_symmetry.space_group_name_H-M   'P 1'
#
loop_
_entity.id
_entity.type
_entity.pdbx_description
1 polymer ?
#
loop_
_entity_poly.entity_id
_entity_poly.type
_entity_poly.pdbx_seq_one_letter_code
_entity_poly.pdbx_strand_id
1 'polypeptide(L)'
;MTEVSTPAMDHDAMVAMWERHTSYEFELRDADLTVSTMVPDARVMHLPTMSGASGRDALRDYYAEVFIPAQPRDIALEFVARSLGDDVLVDECIMRLTHDREMPHLLPGVPPTGALLEVPFVVVVKFRGALMASETLYWDQAQVLGQAGLLSANGVALPELSEVCGYLRQAH
;
A
#
# COMPACT_ATOMS: atom_id res chain seq x y z
N MET A 1 33.62 -9.11 -8.08
CA MET A 1 32.49 -9.30 -7.16
C MET A 1 31.54 -10.26 -7.83
N THR A 2 31.60 -11.52 -7.45
CA THR A 2 30.63 -12.53 -7.86
C THR A 2 29.33 -12.23 -7.14
N GLU A 3 28.29 -11.84 -7.87
CA GLU A 3 26.91 -11.85 -7.37
C GLU A 3 26.61 -13.27 -6.92
N VAL A 4 26.48 -13.45 -5.60
CA VAL A 4 25.89 -14.66 -5.04
C VAL A 4 24.42 -14.55 -5.38
N SER A 5 24.00 -15.27 -6.43
CA SER A 5 22.59 -15.38 -6.80
C SER A 5 21.84 -15.98 -5.61
N THR A 6 21.02 -15.17 -4.96
CA THR A 6 20.09 -15.64 -3.94
C THR A 6 19.14 -16.61 -4.61
N PRO A 7 18.94 -17.84 -4.11
CA PRO A 7 18.02 -18.77 -4.73
C PRO A 7 16.62 -18.13 -4.83
N ALA A 8 16.01 -18.24 -6.02
CA ALA A 8 14.66 -17.78 -6.27
C ALA A 8 13.71 -18.33 -5.22
N MET A 9 12.86 -17.48 -4.67
CA MET A 9 11.87 -17.89 -3.69
C MET A 9 10.73 -18.63 -4.37
N ASP A 10 10.15 -19.57 -3.63
CA ASP A 10 8.89 -20.18 -4.03
C ASP A 10 7.81 -19.10 -4.10
N HIS A 11 7.26 -18.91 -5.29
CA HIS A 11 6.23 -17.91 -5.59
C HIS A 11 5.02 -18.04 -4.67
N ASP A 12 4.59 -19.28 -4.38
CA ASP A 12 3.46 -19.54 -3.50
C ASP A 12 3.77 -19.10 -2.06
N ALA A 13 5.02 -19.25 -1.62
CA ALA A 13 5.46 -18.79 -0.31
C ALA A 13 5.53 -17.24 -0.23
N MET A 14 5.92 -16.56 -1.31
CA MET A 14 5.89 -15.09 -1.37
C MET A 14 4.47 -14.56 -1.24
N VAL A 15 3.56 -15.15 -2.02
CA VAL A 15 2.13 -14.84 -2.00
C VAL A 15 1.56 -15.06 -0.61
N ALA A 16 1.79 -16.22 0.00
CA ALA A 16 1.28 -16.54 1.33
C ALA A 16 1.86 -15.64 2.42
N MET A 17 3.10 -15.16 2.27
CA MET A 17 3.70 -14.21 3.22
C MET A 17 3.06 -12.82 3.08
N TRP A 18 2.87 -12.35 1.85
CA TRP A 18 2.23 -11.07 1.58
C TRP A 18 0.78 -11.02 2.05
N GLU A 19 -0.02 -12.05 1.75
CA GLU A 19 -1.41 -12.14 2.20
C GLU A 19 -1.54 -12.22 3.73
N ARG A 20 -0.58 -12.86 4.39
CA ARG A 20 -0.52 -12.88 5.85
C ARG A 20 -0.23 -11.49 6.41
N HIS A 21 0.72 -10.77 5.82
CA HIS A 21 1.06 -9.41 6.23
C HIS A 21 -0.14 -8.47 6.07
N THR A 22 -0.83 -8.49 4.93
CA THR A 22 -2.02 -7.65 4.71
C THR A 22 -3.19 -8.03 5.64
N SER A 23 -3.40 -9.32 5.92
CA SER A 23 -4.37 -9.74 6.94
C SER A 23 -4.03 -9.16 8.33
N TYR A 24 -2.76 -9.11 8.71
CA TYR A 24 -2.34 -8.52 9.98
C TYR A 24 -2.63 -7.02 10.07
N GLU A 25 -2.46 -6.28 8.97
CA GLU A 25 -2.72 -4.84 8.90
C GLU A 25 -4.22 -4.50 8.92
N PHE A 26 -5.02 -5.20 8.11
CA PHE A 26 -6.39 -4.79 7.82
C PHE A 26 -7.45 -5.60 8.56
N GLU A 27 -7.23 -6.91 8.74
CA GLU A 27 -8.19 -7.81 9.39
C GLU A 27 -7.93 -7.91 10.90
N LEU A 28 -6.71 -8.30 11.29
CA LEU A 28 -6.35 -8.44 12.70
C LEU A 28 -6.00 -7.09 13.34
N ARG A 29 -5.55 -6.12 12.53
CA ARG A 29 -5.14 -4.78 12.97
C ARG A 29 -4.11 -4.85 14.11
N ASP A 30 -3.08 -5.68 13.93
CA ASP A 30 -2.06 -5.99 14.95
C ASP A 30 -0.65 -5.65 14.46
N ALA A 31 -0.07 -4.58 15.02
CA ALA A 31 1.24 -4.08 14.63
C ALA A 31 2.39 -5.05 14.94
N ASP A 32 2.30 -5.83 16.02
CA ASP A 32 3.34 -6.78 16.40
C ASP A 32 3.37 -7.97 15.44
N LEU A 33 2.19 -8.46 15.03
CA LEU A 33 2.06 -9.46 14.00
C LEU A 33 2.53 -8.94 12.64
N THR A 34 2.13 -7.74 12.23
CA THR A 34 2.56 -7.14 10.95
C THR A 34 4.08 -7.07 10.85
N VAL A 35 4.76 -6.56 11.89
CA VAL A 35 6.23 -6.44 11.88
C VAL A 35 6.92 -7.81 11.94
N SER A 36 6.26 -8.85 12.46
CA SER A 36 6.82 -10.21 12.50
C SER A 36 7.04 -10.84 11.13
N THR A 37 6.39 -10.33 10.07
CA THR A 37 6.57 -10.81 8.69
C THR A 37 7.74 -10.13 7.96
N MET A 38 8.39 -9.16 8.61
CA MET A 38 9.42 -8.33 8.02
C MET A 38 10.81 -8.63 8.60
N VAL A 39 11.85 -8.45 7.79
CA VAL A 39 13.23 -8.51 8.28
C VAL A 39 13.55 -7.33 9.22
N PRO A 40 14.56 -7.43 10.10
CA PRO A 40 14.83 -6.39 11.11
C PRO A 40 15.14 -4.99 10.57
N ASP A 41 15.73 -4.89 9.38
CA ASP A 41 16.07 -3.67 8.64
C ASP A 41 15.09 -3.35 7.51
N ALA A 42 13.87 -3.92 7.55
CA ALA A 42 12.86 -3.68 6.55
C ALA A 42 12.45 -2.20 6.47
N ARG A 43 11.77 -1.84 5.38
CA ARG A 43 11.19 -0.51 5.20
C ARG A 43 9.82 -0.58 4.54
N VAL A 44 8.94 0.32 4.93
CA VAL A 44 7.63 0.55 4.31
C VAL A 44 7.59 2.00 3.90
N MET A 45 7.17 2.29 2.68
CA MET A 45 7.03 3.67 2.23
C MET A 45 5.88 3.86 1.26
N HIS A 46 4.96 4.73 1.66
CA HIS A 46 3.95 5.32 0.81
C HIS A 46 4.56 6.53 0.10
N LEU A 47 5.12 6.34 -1.09
CA LEU A 47 5.95 7.36 -1.72
C LEU A 47 5.24 8.68 -2.04
N PRO A 48 3.96 8.70 -2.47
CA PRO A 48 3.31 9.97 -2.81
C PRO A 48 3.15 10.93 -1.62
N THR A 49 3.20 10.42 -0.38
CA THR A 49 3.08 11.22 0.87
C THR A 49 4.31 11.13 1.76
N MET A 50 5.29 10.30 1.39
CA MET A 50 6.47 9.98 2.20
C MET A 50 6.13 9.48 3.60
N SER A 51 5.03 8.72 3.73
CA SER A 51 4.58 8.13 4.99
C SER A 51 5.08 6.69 5.13
N GLY A 52 5.82 6.42 6.19
CA GLY A 52 6.38 5.11 6.44
C GLY A 52 7.52 5.13 7.46
N ALA A 53 8.23 4.02 7.57
CA ALA A 53 9.35 3.86 8.50
C ALA A 53 10.35 2.83 7.99
N SER A 54 11.52 2.78 8.64
CA SER A 54 12.57 1.80 8.37
C SER A 54 13.20 1.32 9.66
N GLY A 55 13.45 0.01 9.73
CA GLY A 55 13.88 -0.68 10.93
C GLY A 55 12.70 -1.14 11.79
N ARG A 56 12.87 -2.29 12.44
CA ARG A 56 11.82 -3.00 13.18
C ARG A 56 11.03 -2.14 14.17
N ASP A 57 11.73 -1.40 15.04
CA ASP A 57 11.08 -0.64 16.11
C ASP A 57 10.28 0.54 15.53
N ALA A 58 10.86 1.27 14.58
CA ALA A 58 10.17 2.38 13.91
C ALA A 58 8.97 1.91 13.07
N LEU A 59 9.07 0.73 12.43
CA LEU A 59 7.95 0.12 11.72
C LEU A 59 6.83 -0.28 12.67
N ARG A 60 7.16 -0.86 13.82
CA ARG A 60 6.16 -1.22 14.83
C ARG A 60 5.41 0.02 15.30
N ASP A 61 6.14 1.09 15.64
CA ASP A 61 5.54 2.35 16.08
C ASP A 61 4.69 2.97 14.97
N TYR A 62 5.17 2.96 13.72
CA TYR A 62 4.39 3.43 12.58
C TYR A 62 3.08 2.65 12.40
N TYR A 63 3.13 1.32 12.49
CA TYR A 63 1.92 0.50 12.38
C TYR A 63 0.96 0.73 13.54
N ALA A 64 1.46 0.73 14.77
CA ALA A 64 0.65 0.83 15.98
C ALA A 64 0.00 2.21 16.15
N GLU A 65 0.72 3.29 15.81
CA GLU A 65 0.32 4.65 16.17
C GLU A 65 -0.16 5.47 14.97
N VAL A 66 0.24 5.12 13.74
CA VAL A 66 -0.03 5.93 12.55
C VAL A 66 -0.91 5.19 11.55
N PHE A 67 -0.48 4.02 11.06
CA PHE A 67 -1.12 3.38 9.91
C PHE A 67 -2.43 2.68 10.29
N ILE A 68 -2.39 1.70 11.20
CA ILE A 68 -3.54 0.85 11.51
C ILE A 68 -4.70 1.66 12.15
N PRO A 69 -4.47 2.58 13.11
CA PRO A 69 -5.55 3.40 13.67
C PRO A 69 -6.21 4.32 12.64
N ALA A 70 -5.43 4.78 11.65
CA ALA A 70 -5.88 5.66 10.59
C ALA A 70 -6.66 4.93 9.49
N GLN A 71 -6.81 3.60 9.54
CA GLN A 71 -7.61 2.89 8.54
C GLN A 71 -9.12 3.03 8.81
N PRO A 72 -9.90 3.54 7.84
CA PRO A 72 -11.36 3.55 7.90
C PRO A 72 -11.92 2.16 8.15
N ARG A 73 -13.17 2.10 8.63
CA ARG A 73 -13.83 0.80 8.85
C ARG A 73 -14.32 0.16 7.55
N ASP A 74 -14.61 0.98 6.55
CA ASP A 74 -15.14 0.58 5.24
C ASP A 74 -14.05 0.44 4.17
N ILE A 75 -12.77 0.52 4.56
CA ILE A 75 -11.67 0.31 3.63
C ILE A 75 -11.77 -1.08 3.00
N ALA A 76 -11.68 -1.12 1.67
CA ALA A 76 -11.69 -2.33 0.88
C ALA A 76 -10.56 -2.28 -0.16
N LEU A 77 -9.85 -3.40 -0.30
CA LEU A 77 -8.83 -3.59 -1.33
C LEU A 77 -9.37 -4.53 -2.39
N GLU A 78 -9.50 -4.03 -3.61
CA GLU A 78 -9.86 -4.80 -4.79
C GLU A 78 -8.57 -5.17 -5.52
N PHE A 79 -8.24 -6.47 -5.52
CA PHE A 79 -7.09 -6.99 -6.25
C PHE A 79 -7.35 -6.95 -7.76
N VAL A 80 -6.38 -6.46 -8.53
CA VAL A 80 -6.46 -6.39 -10.01
C VAL A 80 -5.53 -7.43 -10.63
N ALA A 81 -4.24 -7.33 -10.37
CA ALA A 81 -3.23 -8.18 -10.97
C ALA A 81 -2.01 -8.37 -10.05
N ARG A 82 -1.28 -9.47 -10.27
CA ARG A 82 -0.04 -9.79 -9.57
C ARG A 82 1.03 -10.20 -10.57
N SER A 83 2.21 -9.61 -10.43
CA SER A 83 3.43 -10.03 -11.12
C SER A 83 4.45 -10.54 -10.11
N LEU A 84 5.13 -11.63 -10.45
CA LEU A 84 6.10 -12.30 -9.58
C LEU A 84 7.46 -12.40 -10.29
N GLY A 85 8.52 -12.01 -9.59
CA GLY A 85 9.91 -12.27 -9.95
C GLY A 85 10.59 -13.13 -8.88
N ASP A 86 11.91 -13.29 -8.97
CA ASP A 86 12.66 -14.19 -8.09
C ASP A 86 12.57 -13.84 -6.59
N ASP A 87 12.50 -12.54 -6.27
CA ASP A 87 12.46 -11.99 -4.90
C ASP A 87 11.50 -10.79 -4.77
N VAL A 88 10.60 -10.62 -5.73
CA VAL A 88 9.70 -9.46 -5.81
C VAL A 88 8.29 -9.89 -6.20
N LEU A 89 7.31 -9.28 -5.55
CA LEU A 89 5.90 -9.35 -5.86
C LEU A 89 5.41 -7.93 -6.13
N VAL A 90 4.69 -7.75 -7.22
CA VAL A 90 4.05 -6.48 -7.57
C VAL A 90 2.55 -6.72 -7.68
N ASP A 91 1.79 -6.05 -6.82
CA ASP A 91 0.33 -6.06 -6.88
C ASP A 91 -0.19 -4.73 -7.40
N GLU A 92 -1.14 -4.83 -8.33
CA GLU A 92 -2.02 -3.74 -8.75
C GLU A 92 -3.35 -3.92 -8.03
N CYS A 93 -3.83 -2.85 -7.39
CA CYS A 93 -5.02 -2.88 -6.56
C CYS A 93 -5.81 -1.57 -6.72
N ILE A 94 -7.10 -1.61 -6.37
CA ILE A 94 -7.95 -0.43 -6.18
C ILE A 94 -8.36 -0.40 -4.71
N MET A 95 -7.94 0.62 -3.99
CA MET A 95 -8.39 0.88 -2.63
C MET A 95 -9.66 1.72 -2.66
N ARG A 96 -10.68 1.35 -1.88
CA ARG A 96 -11.94 2.09 -1.75
C ARG A 96 -12.20 2.37 -0.28
N LEU A 97 -12.50 3.62 0.06
CA LEU A 97 -12.77 4.03 1.44
C LEU A 97 -13.54 5.35 1.53
N THR A 98 -14.21 5.57 2.64
CA THR A 98 -14.69 6.91 3.01
C THR A 98 -13.62 7.63 3.83
N HIS A 99 -13.25 8.85 3.45
CA HIS A 99 -12.32 9.68 4.22
C HIS A 99 -13.01 10.28 5.46
N ASP A 100 -13.22 9.43 6.47
CA ASP A 100 -13.95 9.69 7.72
C ASP A 100 -13.07 10.06 8.92
N ARG A 101 -11.74 9.96 8.75
CA ARG A 101 -10.69 10.22 9.74
C ARG A 101 -9.47 10.80 9.04
N GLU A 102 -8.56 11.40 9.80
CA GLU A 102 -7.26 11.77 9.25
C GLU A 102 -6.48 10.52 8.84
N MET A 103 -5.90 10.54 7.64
CA MET A 103 -5.14 9.43 7.07
C MET A 103 -3.75 9.89 6.65
N PRO A 104 -2.74 9.91 7.55
CA PRO A 104 -1.42 10.46 7.26
C PRO A 104 -0.73 9.83 6.05
N HIS A 105 -1.00 8.55 5.79
CA HIS A 105 -0.43 7.84 4.66
C HIS A 105 -1.06 8.22 3.31
N LEU A 106 -2.28 8.76 3.27
CA LEU A 106 -3.00 9.09 2.02
C LEU A 106 -3.19 10.60 1.81
N LEU A 107 -3.61 11.30 2.86
CA LEU A 107 -3.92 12.74 2.88
C LEU A 107 -3.36 13.39 4.16
N PRO A 108 -2.02 13.59 4.25
CA PRO A 108 -1.37 14.08 5.47
C PRO A 108 -1.86 15.47 5.87
N GLY A 109 -2.29 15.60 7.14
CA GLY A 109 -2.76 16.86 7.73
C GLY A 109 -4.14 17.32 7.23
N VAL A 110 -4.86 16.48 6.47
CA VAL A 110 -6.21 16.80 5.99
C VAL A 110 -7.24 16.22 6.96
N PRO A 111 -8.17 17.04 7.49
CA PRO A 111 -9.26 16.53 8.31
C PRO A 111 -10.25 15.69 7.48
N PRO A 112 -11.14 14.91 8.11
CA PRO A 112 -12.14 14.12 7.40
C PRO A 112 -12.93 14.96 6.40
N THR A 113 -12.87 14.58 5.12
CA THR A 113 -13.60 15.29 4.06
C THR A 113 -14.97 14.67 3.80
N GLY A 114 -15.19 13.44 4.25
CA GLY A 114 -16.39 12.65 3.95
C GLY A 114 -16.48 12.18 2.50
N ALA A 115 -15.43 12.40 1.69
CA ALA A 115 -15.38 11.95 0.31
C ALA A 115 -15.23 10.42 0.26
N LEU A 116 -15.96 9.79 -0.65
CA LEU A 116 -15.71 8.41 -1.05
C LEU A 116 -14.54 8.42 -2.05
N LEU A 117 -13.44 7.78 -1.69
CA LEU A 117 -12.23 7.72 -2.50
C LEU A 117 -12.12 6.34 -3.16
N GLU A 118 -11.79 6.32 -4.45
CA GLU A 118 -11.23 5.15 -5.14
C GLU A 118 -9.80 5.48 -5.58
N VAL A 119 -8.84 4.66 -5.17
CA VAL A 119 -7.42 4.91 -5.37
C VAL A 119 -6.79 3.70 -6.02
N PRO A 120 -6.59 3.72 -7.34
CA PRO A 120 -5.68 2.78 -7.99
C PRO A 120 -4.28 2.95 -7.45
N PHE A 121 -3.67 1.86 -7.00
CA PHE A 121 -2.30 1.87 -6.48
C PHE A 121 -1.55 0.61 -6.89
N VAL A 122 -0.22 0.73 -6.87
CA VAL A 122 0.72 -0.37 -7.06
C VAL A 122 1.53 -0.51 -5.79
N VAL A 123 1.68 -1.74 -5.30
CA VAL A 123 2.60 -2.07 -4.22
C VAL A 123 3.69 -3.00 -4.74
N VAL A 124 4.94 -2.62 -4.49
CA VAL A 124 6.12 -3.41 -4.80
C VAL A 124 6.66 -3.96 -3.50
N VAL A 125 6.56 -5.28 -3.35
CA VAL A 125 7.03 -6.02 -2.18
C VAL A 125 8.30 -6.76 -2.56
N LYS A 126 9.39 -6.51 -1.86
CA LYS A 126 10.64 -7.27 -2.00
C LYS A 126 10.82 -8.19 -0.81
N PHE A 127 11.41 -9.34 -1.05
CA PHE A 127 11.66 -10.36 -0.04
C PHE A 127 13.15 -10.59 0.16
N ARG A 128 13.51 -11.11 1.34
CA ARG A 128 14.85 -11.59 1.64
C ARG A 128 14.75 -12.84 2.50
N GLY A 129 14.95 -14.00 1.88
CA GLY A 129 14.58 -15.26 2.50
C GLY A 129 13.07 -15.31 2.73
N ALA A 130 12.60 -15.95 3.80
CA ALA A 130 11.16 -16.12 4.01
C ALA A 130 10.39 -14.85 4.44
N LEU A 131 11.03 -13.68 4.53
CA LEU A 131 10.45 -12.45 5.11
C LEU A 131 10.49 -11.28 4.11
N MET A 132 9.64 -10.28 4.36
CA MET A 132 9.59 -9.05 3.59
C MET A 132 10.77 -8.13 3.91
N ALA A 133 11.47 -7.67 2.89
CA ALA A 133 12.58 -6.72 2.95
C ALA A 133 12.13 -5.28 2.72
N SER A 134 11.16 -5.06 1.84
CA SER A 134 10.56 -3.74 1.69
C SER A 134 9.17 -3.80 1.09
N GLU A 135 8.36 -2.81 1.45
CA GLU A 135 7.10 -2.49 0.83
C GLU A 135 7.18 -1.05 0.31
N THR A 136 6.78 -0.83 -0.95
CA THR A 136 6.79 0.51 -1.54
C THR A 136 5.53 0.70 -2.37
N LEU A 137 4.73 1.71 -2.01
CA LEU A 137 3.44 1.97 -2.60
C LEU A 137 3.48 3.22 -3.47
N TYR A 138 2.79 3.15 -4.60
CA TYR A 138 2.66 4.22 -5.60
C TYR A 138 1.19 4.40 -5.96
N TRP A 139 0.76 5.65 -6.11
CA TRP A 139 -0.53 6.01 -6.69
C TRP A 139 -0.47 7.44 -7.22
N ASP A 140 -1.52 7.86 -7.90
CA ASP A 140 -1.67 9.23 -8.38
C ASP A 140 -2.23 10.14 -7.26
N GLN A 141 -1.35 10.90 -6.61
CA GLN A 141 -1.77 11.83 -5.55
C GLN A 141 -2.64 12.98 -6.08
N ALA A 142 -2.51 13.37 -7.36
CA ALA A 142 -3.34 14.42 -7.93
C ALA A 142 -4.81 13.95 -8.01
N GLN A 143 -5.03 12.69 -8.39
CA GLN A 143 -6.37 12.08 -8.37
C GLN A 143 -6.93 11.98 -6.96
N VAL A 144 -6.13 11.60 -5.96
CA VAL A 144 -6.57 11.55 -4.56
C VAL A 144 -6.98 12.94 -4.05
N LEU A 145 -6.14 13.96 -4.28
CA LEU A 145 -6.43 15.34 -3.90
C LEU A 145 -7.65 15.91 -4.64
N GLY A 146 -7.82 15.57 -5.92
CA GLY A 146 -8.98 15.96 -6.72
C GLY A 146 -10.28 15.39 -6.16
N GLN A 147 -10.31 14.09 -5.86
CA GLN A 147 -11.47 13.42 -5.23
C GLN A 147 -11.81 14.00 -3.86
N ALA A 148 -10.79 14.37 -3.08
CA ALA A 148 -10.97 15.00 -1.78
C ALA A 148 -11.40 16.48 -1.87
N GLY A 149 -11.52 17.05 -3.07
CA GLY A 149 -11.90 18.45 -3.28
C GLY A 149 -10.78 19.46 -2.97
N LEU A 150 -9.53 19.01 -2.88
CA LEU A 150 -8.37 19.80 -2.48
C LEU A 150 -7.54 20.31 -3.65
N LEU A 151 -7.70 19.72 -4.83
CA LEU A 151 -7.02 20.14 -6.05
C LEU A 151 -8.05 20.58 -7.10
N SER A 152 -8.06 21.87 -7.42
CA SER A 152 -8.78 22.37 -8.59
C SER A 152 -7.91 22.22 -9.84
N ALA A 153 -8.47 21.63 -10.89
CA ALA A 153 -7.75 21.30 -12.12
C ALA A 153 -7.03 22.48 -12.81
N ASN A 154 -7.35 23.75 -12.52
CA ASN A 154 -6.71 24.95 -13.11
C ASN A 154 -6.48 24.86 -14.65
N GLY A 155 -7.35 24.15 -15.37
CA GLY A 155 -7.24 23.89 -16.81
C GLY A 155 -6.40 22.67 -17.23
N VAL A 156 -5.76 21.97 -16.29
CA VAL A 156 -5.08 20.68 -16.50
C VAL A 156 -6.08 19.55 -16.26
N ALA A 157 -6.46 18.85 -17.32
CA ALA A 157 -7.39 17.73 -17.22
C ALA A 157 -6.74 16.55 -16.47
N LEU A 158 -7.44 16.05 -15.46
CA LEU A 158 -7.19 14.73 -14.89
C LEU A 158 -8.11 13.71 -15.58
N PRO A 159 -7.70 12.44 -15.73
CA PRO A 159 -8.57 11.42 -16.29
C PRO A 159 -9.77 11.16 -15.38
N GLU A 160 -10.92 10.84 -15.98
CA GLU A 160 -12.11 10.44 -15.23
C GLU A 160 -11.82 9.15 -14.45
N LEU A 161 -11.99 9.19 -13.14
CA LEU A 161 -11.61 8.08 -12.27
C LEU A 161 -12.37 6.79 -12.59
N SER A 162 -13.63 6.89 -12.96
CA SER A 162 -14.43 5.73 -13.38
C SER A 162 -13.88 5.05 -14.63
N GLU A 163 -13.26 5.80 -15.54
CA GLU A 163 -12.60 5.25 -16.72
C GLU A 163 -11.31 4.52 -16.32
N VAL A 164 -10.50 5.12 -15.43
CA VAL A 164 -9.27 4.51 -14.92
C VAL A 164 -9.56 3.19 -14.18
N CYS A 165 -10.44 3.23 -13.18
CA CYS A 165 -10.83 2.02 -12.44
C CYS A 165 -11.53 1.01 -13.35
N GLY A 166 -12.35 1.48 -14.30
CA GLY A 166 -13.01 0.63 -15.29
C GLY A 166 -12.02 -0.11 -16.19
N TYR A 167 -10.96 0.56 -16.64
CA TYR A 167 -9.89 -0.05 -17.43
C TYR A 167 -9.16 -1.14 -16.64
N LEU A 168 -8.78 -0.86 -15.39
CA LEU A 168 -8.07 -1.83 -14.53
C LEU A 168 -8.91 -3.09 -14.28
N ARG A 169 -10.22 -2.93 -14.02
CA ARG A 169 -11.15 -4.05 -13.83
C ARG A 169 -11.36 -4.92 -15.09
N GLN A 170 -11.04 -4.39 -16.27
CA GLN A 170 -11.18 -5.11 -17.54
C GLN A 170 -9.92 -5.89 -17.92
N ALA A 171 -8.80 -5.68 -17.23
CA ALA A 171 -7.54 -6.35 -17.49
C ALA A 171 -7.57 -7.80 -16.96
N HIS A 172 -8.34 -8.67 -17.63
CA HIS A 172 -8.35 -10.12 -17.43
C HIS A 172 -8.39 -10.84 -18.77
#